data_AF-A0A529LTS1-F1
#
_entry.id   AF-A0A529LTS1-F1
#
_cell.length_a   1.000
_cell.length_b   1.000
_cell.length_c   1.000
_cell.angle_alpha   90.00
_cell.angle_beta   90.00
_cell.angle_gamma   90.00
#
_symmetry.space_group_name_H-M   'P 1'
#
loop_
_entity.id
_entity.type
_entity.pdbx_description
1 polymer ?
#
loop_
_entity_poly.entity_id
_entity_poly.type
_entity_poly.pdbx_seq_one_letter_code
_entity_poly.pdbx_strand_id
1 'polypeptide(L)'
;SFAGQEVMANVTDDVARQLRTGQLQRSNVTEASIKQLICSRLEIMVAKDCPGLLVDLREYPSFADAATAGYRINGNQIVLTQSGSDKTFTTSPGLAESINMLRVFYKWPVMTDLLAKQMQNFTDGTTLHFASVTWQNEPFDDN
;
A
#
# COMPACT_ATOMS: atom_id res chain seq x y z
N SER A 1 4.65 -4.62 -14.84
CA SER A 1 3.74 -4.82 -15.99
C SER A 1 2.49 -4.00 -15.78
N PHE A 2 1.93 -3.37 -16.83
CA PHE A 2 0.70 -2.57 -16.72
C PHE A 2 -0.44 -3.34 -16.05
N ALA A 3 -0.67 -4.60 -16.46
CA ALA A 3 -1.69 -5.46 -15.85
C ALA A 3 -1.47 -5.70 -14.34
N GLY A 4 -0.21 -5.82 -13.89
CA GLY A 4 0.10 -5.97 -12.47
C GLY A 4 -0.17 -4.70 -11.65
N GLN A 5 0.02 -3.52 -12.27
CA GLN A 5 -0.30 -2.24 -11.63
C GLN A 5 -1.82 -2.04 -11.52
N GLU A 6 -2.57 -2.37 -12.56
CA GLU A 6 -4.04 -2.30 -12.56
C GLU A 6 -4.64 -3.19 -11.47
N VAL A 7 -4.20 -4.45 -11.38
CA VAL A 7 -4.71 -5.36 -10.34
C VAL A 7 -4.36 -4.83 -8.95
N MET A 8 -3.14 -4.36 -8.72
CA MET A 8 -2.75 -3.80 -7.43
C MET A 8 -3.55 -2.54 -7.07
N ALA A 9 -3.81 -1.65 -8.03
CA ALA A 9 -4.65 -0.47 -7.82
C ALA A 9 -6.09 -0.86 -7.45
N ASN A 10 -6.69 -1.80 -8.18
CA ASN A 10 -8.02 -2.32 -7.93
C ASN A 10 -8.15 -2.95 -6.53
N VAL A 11 -7.20 -3.83 -6.17
CA VAL A 11 -7.19 -4.50 -4.87
C VAL A 11 -7.00 -3.50 -3.72
N THR A 12 -6.14 -2.49 -3.92
CA THR A 12 -5.93 -1.43 -2.93
C THR A 12 -7.21 -0.61 -2.71
N ASP A 13 -7.93 -0.26 -3.79
CA ASP A 13 -9.21 0.44 -3.71
C ASP A 13 -10.29 -0.39 -2.99
N ASP A 14 -10.37 -1.69 -3.29
CA ASP A 14 -11.32 -2.59 -2.65
C ASP A 14 -11.08 -2.76 -1.14
N VAL A 15 -9.81 -2.81 -0.70
CA VAL A 15 -9.46 -2.81 0.72
C VAL A 15 -9.77 -1.45 1.35
N ALA A 16 -9.42 -0.35 0.67
CA ALA A 16 -9.73 1.00 1.14
C ALA A 16 -11.24 1.20 1.31
N ARG A 17 -12.08 0.67 0.41
CA ARG A 17 -13.55 0.73 0.54
C ARG A 17 -14.06 -0.01 1.77
N GLN A 18 -13.52 -1.18 2.08
CA GLN A 18 -13.92 -1.93 3.28
C GLN A 18 -13.52 -1.21 4.56
N LEU A 19 -12.35 -0.55 4.57
CA LEU A 19 -11.92 0.31 5.69
C LEU A 19 -12.81 1.55 5.81
N ARG A 20 -13.07 2.23 4.68
CA ARG A 20 -13.89 3.45 4.61
C ARG A 20 -15.29 3.26 5.16
N THR A 21 -15.87 2.08 4.98
CA THR A 21 -17.24 1.75 5.38
C THR A 21 -17.31 1.03 6.73
N GLY A 22 -16.20 0.86 7.43
CA GLY A 22 -16.15 0.15 8.71
C GLY A 22 -16.40 -1.37 8.63
N GLN A 23 -16.44 -1.95 7.42
CA GLN A 23 -16.59 -3.41 7.24
C GLN A 23 -15.39 -4.16 7.84
N LEU A 24 -14.20 -3.57 7.73
CA LEU A 24 -13.01 -4.03 8.44
C LEU A 24 -12.90 -3.29 9.77
N GLN A 25 -13.34 -3.94 10.84
CA GLN A 25 -13.23 -3.41 12.20
C GLN A 25 -11.76 -3.19 12.57
N ARG A 26 -11.51 -2.07 13.26
CA ARG A 26 -10.16 -1.65 13.69
C ARG A 26 -9.42 -2.75 14.47
N SER A 27 -10.13 -3.50 15.31
CA SER A 27 -9.59 -4.62 16.08
C SER A 27 -9.00 -5.75 15.22
N ASN A 28 -9.49 -5.91 13.99
CA ASN A 28 -9.09 -6.98 13.06
C ASN A 28 -8.09 -6.50 12.00
N VAL A 29 -7.81 -5.20 11.95
CA VAL A 29 -6.88 -4.61 10.98
C VAL A 29 -5.47 -4.64 11.57
N THR A 30 -4.65 -5.51 10.99
CA THR A 30 -3.22 -5.64 11.28
C THR A 30 -2.47 -5.60 9.96
N GLU A 31 -1.15 -5.37 9.99
CA GLU A 31 -0.34 -5.43 8.77
C GLU A 31 -0.51 -6.79 8.06
N ALA A 32 -0.54 -7.87 8.84
CA ALA A 32 -0.72 -9.22 8.31
C ALA A 32 -2.09 -9.42 7.65
N SER A 33 -3.18 -8.94 8.27
CA SER A 33 -4.52 -9.10 7.69
C SER A 33 -4.70 -8.28 6.41
N ILE A 34 -4.16 -7.07 6.35
CA ILE A 34 -4.19 -6.25 5.12
C ILE A 34 -3.34 -6.90 4.02
N LYS A 35 -2.12 -7.37 4.35
CA LYS A 35 -1.28 -8.10 3.39
C LYS A 35 -1.98 -9.34 2.86
N GLN A 36 -2.67 -10.10 3.71
CA GLN A 36 -3.40 -11.29 3.31
C GLN A 36 -4.57 -10.96 2.36
N LEU A 37 -5.35 -9.92 2.67
CA LEU A 37 -6.44 -9.46 1.80
C LEU A 37 -5.91 -9.06 0.42
N ILE A 38 -4.81 -8.31 0.37
CA ILE A 38 -4.18 -7.91 -0.88
C ILE A 38 -3.63 -9.13 -1.63
N CYS A 39 -2.93 -10.02 -0.93
CA CYS A 39 -2.29 -11.18 -1.53
C CYS A 39 -3.25 -12.18 -2.13
N SER A 40 -4.35 -12.49 -1.45
CA SER A 40 -5.37 -13.42 -1.96
C SER A 40 -5.91 -13.04 -3.33
N ARG A 41 -5.83 -11.75 -3.70
CA ARG A 41 -6.26 -11.24 -5.00
C ARG A 41 -5.13 -11.14 -6.03
N LEU A 42 -3.89 -11.03 -5.56
CA LEU A 42 -2.69 -11.00 -6.41
C LEU A 42 -2.18 -12.40 -6.77
N GLU A 43 -2.51 -13.45 -6.02
CA GLU A 43 -2.00 -14.84 -6.18
C GLU A 43 -2.14 -15.41 -7.60
N ILE A 44 -3.04 -14.88 -8.43
CA ILE A 44 -3.18 -15.27 -9.84
C ILE A 44 -1.94 -14.86 -10.67
N MET A 45 -1.22 -13.83 -10.24
CA MET A 45 -0.13 -13.21 -10.99
C MET A 45 1.22 -13.19 -10.25
N VAL A 46 1.23 -13.33 -8.91
CA VAL A 46 2.46 -13.27 -8.08
C VAL A 46 2.75 -14.58 -7.37
N ALA A 47 3.97 -14.71 -6.86
CA ALA A 47 4.33 -15.81 -5.97
C ALA A 47 3.46 -15.82 -4.70
N LYS A 48 3.20 -17.02 -4.19
CA LYS A 48 2.46 -17.24 -2.95
C LYS A 48 3.02 -16.38 -1.81
N ASP A 49 2.14 -15.85 -0.96
CA ASP A 49 2.46 -14.95 0.16
C ASP A 49 2.99 -13.57 -0.22
N CYS A 50 3.01 -13.22 -1.51
CA CYS A 50 3.53 -11.95 -2.09
C CYS A 50 4.81 -11.44 -1.41
N PRO A 51 5.94 -12.16 -1.55
CA PRO A 51 7.19 -11.72 -0.97
C PRO A 51 7.53 -10.31 -1.45
N GLY A 52 7.89 -9.42 -0.52
CA GLY A 52 8.20 -8.02 -0.82
C GLY A 52 6.99 -7.07 -0.87
N LEU A 53 5.80 -7.52 -0.48
CA LEU A 53 4.66 -6.65 -0.21
C LEU A 53 4.88 -5.85 1.09
N LEU A 54 4.77 -4.53 1.00
CA LEU A 54 4.80 -3.60 2.11
C LEU A 54 3.53 -2.77 2.09
N VAL A 55 2.98 -2.51 3.27
CA VAL A 55 1.72 -1.80 3.44
C VAL A 55 1.93 -0.70 4.47
N ASP A 56 1.40 0.47 4.18
CA ASP A 56 1.33 1.58 5.11
C ASP A 56 -0.10 2.11 5.15
N LEU A 57 -0.74 1.99 6.31
CA LEU A 57 -2.08 2.48 6.58
C LEU A 57 -2.02 3.41 7.78
N ARG A 58 -2.45 4.65 7.61
CA ARG A 58 -2.44 5.64 8.68
C ARG A 58 -3.51 6.71 8.50
N GLU A 59 -3.89 7.30 9.62
CA GLU A 59 -4.74 8.48 9.67
C GLU A 59 -3.94 9.78 9.48
N TYR A 60 -4.64 10.81 9.01
CA TYR A 60 -4.14 12.16 8.80
C TYR A 60 -5.13 13.20 9.35
N PRO A 61 -4.63 14.35 9.86
CA PRO A 61 -5.51 15.41 10.34
C PRO A 61 -6.15 16.21 9.20
N SER A 62 -5.55 16.25 8.01
CA SER A 62 -6.13 16.88 6.83
C SER A 62 -5.66 16.21 5.53
N PHE A 63 -6.40 16.44 4.44
CA PHE A 63 -5.96 16.01 3.10
C PHE A 63 -4.67 16.71 2.66
N ALA A 64 -4.43 17.94 3.12
CA ALA A 64 -3.18 18.65 2.84
C ALA A 64 -1.99 17.95 3.51
N ASP A 65 -2.15 17.46 4.74
CA ASP A 65 -1.13 16.68 5.41
C ASP A 65 -0.90 15.35 4.71
N ALA A 66 -1.97 14.65 4.31
CA ALA A 66 -1.86 13.42 3.52
C ALA A 66 -1.12 13.66 2.19
N ALA A 67 -1.32 14.81 1.53
CA ALA A 67 -0.65 15.15 0.28
C ALA A 67 0.88 15.35 0.43
N THR A 68 1.39 15.62 1.64
CA THR A 68 2.84 15.71 1.89
C THR A 68 3.50 14.35 2.14
N ALA A 69 2.72 13.27 2.10
CA ALA A 69 3.21 11.91 2.24
C ALA A 69 3.89 11.47 0.94
N GLY A 70 5.14 11.05 1.07
CA GLY A 70 5.95 10.57 -0.05
C GLY A 70 6.67 9.28 0.30
N TYR A 71 7.51 8.86 -0.63
CA TYR A 71 8.49 7.81 -0.42
C TYR A 71 9.73 8.08 -1.29
N ARG A 72 10.85 7.48 -0.90
CA ARG A 72 12.08 7.44 -1.69
C ARG A 72 12.64 6.02 -1.67
N ILE A 73 13.40 5.67 -2.69
CA ILE A 73 14.13 4.40 -2.75
C ILE A 73 15.57 4.67 -2.31
N ASN A 74 16.05 3.92 -1.32
CA ASN A 74 17.42 3.95 -0.85
C ASN A 74 18.05 2.56 -1.00
N GLY A 75 18.78 2.34 -2.11
CA GLY A 75 19.27 1.03 -2.50
C GLY A 75 18.11 0.08 -2.77
N ASN A 76 17.94 -0.94 -1.93
CA ASN A 76 16.81 -1.87 -1.96
C ASN A 76 15.70 -1.53 -0.97
N GLN A 77 15.78 -0.46 -0.19
CA GLN A 77 14.79 -0.16 0.83
C GLN A 77 13.84 0.95 0.36
N ILE A 78 12.56 0.80 0.69
CA ILE A 78 11.58 1.87 0.54
C ILE A 78 11.57 2.64 1.85
N VAL A 79 11.85 3.94 1.79
CA VAL A 79 11.78 4.84 2.94
C VAL A 79 10.59 5.76 2.75
N LEU A 80 9.63 5.69 3.66
CA LEU A 80 8.48 6.60 3.65
C LEU A 80 8.95 7.98 4.11
N THR A 81 8.38 9.02 3.52
CA THR A 81 8.65 10.41 3.90
C THR A 81 7.35 11.14 4.19
N GLN A 82 7.43 12.14 5.08
CA GLN A 82 6.35 13.07 5.36
C GLN A 82 6.98 14.45 5.54
N SER A 83 6.65 15.40 4.67
CA SER A 83 7.24 16.75 4.71
C SER A 83 8.77 16.74 4.79
N GLY A 84 9.42 15.82 4.05
CA GLY A 84 10.87 15.67 4.00
C GLY A 84 11.50 14.88 5.16
N SER A 85 10.73 14.45 6.16
CA SER A 85 11.22 13.61 7.26
C SER A 85 10.93 12.14 7.03
N ASP A 86 11.87 11.25 7.38
CA ASP A 86 11.69 9.80 7.28
C ASP A 86 10.61 9.30 8.25
N LYS A 87 9.83 8.31 7.80
CA LYS A 87 8.78 7.65 8.55
C LYS A 87 8.93 6.14 8.45
N THR A 88 8.50 5.45 9.51
CA THR A 88 8.35 3.99 9.51
C THR A 88 7.00 3.61 8.91
N PHE A 89 6.93 2.41 8.34
CA PHE A 89 5.67 1.77 7.98
C PHE A 89 4.84 1.57 9.25
N THR A 90 3.53 1.79 9.13
CA THR A 90 2.59 1.52 10.22
C THR A 90 1.28 1.01 9.63
N THR A 91 0.52 0.27 10.42
CA THR A 91 -0.86 -0.13 10.09
C THR A 91 -1.75 0.29 11.24
N SER A 92 -2.28 1.50 11.14
CA SER A 92 -3.20 2.08 12.11
C SER A 92 -4.40 2.66 11.36
N PRO A 93 -5.50 1.90 11.23
CA PRO A 93 -6.73 2.46 10.66
C PRO A 93 -7.27 3.56 11.59
N GLY A 94 -7.76 4.64 11.01
CA GLY A 94 -8.43 5.70 11.74
C GLY A 94 -9.88 5.34 12.11
N LEU A 95 -10.47 6.15 12.99
CA LEU A 95 -11.86 6.02 13.45
C LEU A 95 -12.88 6.48 12.40
N ALA A 96 -14.17 6.38 12.71
CA ALA A 96 -15.22 7.03 11.92
C ALA A 96 -14.87 8.51 11.60
N GLU A 97 -15.25 8.96 10.41
CA GLU A 97 -15.04 10.34 9.92
C GLU A 97 -13.58 10.83 9.82
N SER A 98 -12.58 10.01 10.17
CA SER A 98 -11.17 10.34 10.04
C SER A 98 -10.66 10.25 8.60
N ILE A 99 -9.64 11.04 8.28
CA ILE A 99 -8.96 11.00 6.97
C ILE A 99 -7.88 9.93 7.05
N ASN A 100 -7.88 9.01 6.09
CA ASN A 100 -6.99 7.86 6.06
C ASN A 100 -6.28 7.77 4.71
N MET A 101 -5.09 7.17 4.74
CA MET A 101 -4.37 6.81 3.53
C MET A 101 -3.83 5.39 3.64
N LEU A 102 -4.08 4.59 2.61
CA LEU A 102 -3.50 3.28 2.38
C LEU A 102 -2.50 3.39 1.24
N ARG A 103 -1.27 2.96 1.49
CA ARG A 103 -0.19 2.86 0.52
C ARG A 103 0.29 1.43 0.45
N VAL A 104 0.33 0.88 -0.76
CA VAL A 104 0.73 -0.49 -1.02
C VAL A 104 1.93 -0.46 -1.96
N PHE A 105 3.00 -1.12 -1.55
CA PHE A 105 4.24 -1.23 -2.29
C PHE A 105 4.53 -2.70 -2.54
N TYR A 106 4.70 -3.08 -3.79
CA TYR A 106 5.06 -4.43 -4.16
C TYR A 106 6.33 -4.43 -5.01
N LYS A 107 7.35 -5.13 -4.53
CA LYS A 107 8.57 -5.37 -5.29
C LYS A 107 8.34 -6.53 -6.25
N TRP A 108 8.09 -6.21 -7.50
CA TRP A 108 7.83 -7.21 -8.52
C TRP A 108 9.16 -7.72 -9.11
N PRO A 109 9.45 -9.04 -9.06
CA PRO A 109 10.62 -9.62 -9.72
C PRO A 109 10.46 -9.52 -11.23
N VAL A 110 11.37 -8.81 -11.90
CA VAL A 110 11.33 -8.67 -13.36
C VAL A 110 11.81 -9.99 -13.97
N MET A 111 10.87 -10.83 -14.42
CA MET A 111 11.14 -12.20 -14.89
C MET A 111 11.98 -12.28 -16.19
N THR A 112 12.17 -11.18 -16.92
CA THR A 112 12.86 -11.18 -18.22
C THR A 112 13.96 -10.12 -18.27
N ASP A 113 15.19 -10.59 -18.50
CA ASP A 113 16.46 -9.85 -18.48
C ASP A 113 16.49 -8.61 -19.40
N LEU A 114 15.74 -8.65 -20.51
CA LEU A 114 15.65 -7.56 -21.48
C LEU A 114 14.81 -6.36 -20.99
N LEU A 115 13.73 -6.63 -20.24
CA LEU A 115 12.86 -5.60 -19.65
C LEU A 115 13.45 -5.03 -18.35
N ALA A 116 14.24 -5.85 -17.63
CA ALA A 116 14.90 -5.42 -16.39
C ALA A 116 15.80 -4.20 -16.62
N LYS A 117 16.62 -4.21 -17.68
CA LYS A 117 17.54 -3.10 -17.99
C LYS A 117 16.86 -1.75 -18.28
N GLN A 118 15.56 -1.72 -18.59
CA GLN A 118 14.83 -0.49 -18.89
C GLN A 118 13.82 -0.05 -17.82
N MET A 119 13.49 -0.90 -16.84
CA MET A 119 12.44 -0.66 -15.84
C MET A 119 12.89 -0.81 -14.37
N GLN A 120 14.21 -0.92 -14.15
CA GLN A 120 14.82 -1.09 -12.83
C GLN A 120 14.70 0.16 -11.97
N ASN A 121 14.07 0.02 -10.80
CA ASN A 121 14.07 1.04 -9.75
C ASN A 121 14.85 0.60 -8.50
N PHE A 122 15.24 -0.67 -8.38
CA PHE A 122 16.01 -1.23 -7.27
C PHE A 122 17.29 -1.96 -7.73
N THR A 123 18.29 -2.03 -6.85
CA THR A 123 19.58 -2.69 -7.13
C THR A 123 19.52 -4.23 -7.20
N ASP A 124 18.42 -4.86 -6.78
CA ASP A 124 18.16 -6.31 -6.95
C ASP A 124 17.49 -6.68 -8.28
N GLY A 125 17.29 -5.74 -9.20
CA GLY A 125 16.61 -6.04 -10.46
C GLY A 125 15.09 -6.12 -10.35
N THR A 126 14.49 -5.74 -9.22
CA THR A 126 13.04 -5.63 -9.06
C THR A 126 12.50 -4.29 -9.55
N THR A 127 11.23 -4.26 -9.94
CA THR A 127 10.51 -3.03 -10.26
C THR A 127 9.46 -2.76 -9.19
N LEU A 128 9.27 -1.49 -8.83
CA LEU A 128 8.30 -1.09 -7.83
C LEU A 128 6.92 -0.94 -8.47
N HIS A 129 5.95 -1.69 -7.96
CA HIS A 129 4.54 -1.38 -8.14
C HIS A 129 4.05 -0.66 -6.89
N PHE A 130 3.56 0.57 -7.08
CA PHE A 130 3.01 1.41 -6.03
C PHE A 130 1.55 1.79 -6.33
N ALA A 131 0.68 1.65 -5.33
CA ALA A 131 -0.68 2.18 -5.33
C ALA A 131 -0.92 2.92 -4.01
N SER A 132 -1.67 4.02 -4.07
CA SER A 132 -2.11 4.75 -2.88
C SER A 132 -3.53 5.24 -3.04
N VAL A 133 -4.32 5.12 -1.98
CA VAL A 133 -5.68 5.65 -1.90
C VAL A 133 -5.79 6.47 -0.63
N THR A 134 -6.34 7.67 -0.73
CA THR A 134 -6.61 8.57 0.39
C THR A 134 -8.10 8.85 0.42
N TRP A 135 -8.72 8.76 1.60
CA TRP A 135 -10.18 8.92 1.75
C TRP A 135 -10.53 9.49 3.13
N GLN A 136 -11.80 9.86 3.31
CA GLN A 136 -12.39 10.08 4.63
C GLN A 136 -13.34 8.93 4.94
N ASN A 137 -13.24 8.38 6.16
CA ASN A 137 -14.12 7.32 6.63
C ASN A 137 -15.57 7.79 6.67
N GLU A 138 -16.49 6.90 6.30
CA GLU A 138 -17.93 7.14 6.47
C GLU A 138 -18.28 7.10 7.97
N PRO A 139 -19.46 7.61 8.38
CA PRO A 139 -19.97 7.40 9.72
C PRO A 139 -20.26 5.89 9.92
N PHE A 140 -19.59 5.26 10.87
CA PHE A 140 -19.82 3.88 11.28
C PHE A 140 -19.65 3.75 12.80
N ASP A 141 -20.10 2.61 13.37
CA ASP A 141 -19.95 2.34 14.80
C ASP A 141 -18.52 1.88 15.11
N ASP A 142 -17.84 2.54 16.06
CA ASP A 142 -16.41 2.34 16.36
C ASP A 142 -16.15 1.11 17.29
N ASN A 143 -17.13 0.22 17.46
CA ASN A 143 -17.06 -0.94 18.37
C ASN A 143 -15.88 -1.89 18.11
#